data_AF-A0A1G0YWV9-F1
#
_entry.id   AF-A0A1G0YWV9-F1
#
_cell.length_a   1.000
_cell.length_b   1.000
_cell.length_c   1.000
_cell.angle_alpha   90.00
_cell.angle_beta   90.00
_cell.angle_gamma   90.00
#
_symmetry.space_group_name_H-M   'P 1'
#
loop_
_entity.id
_entity.type
_entity.pdbx_description
1 polymer ?
#
loop_
_entity_poly.entity_id
_entity_poly.type
_entity_poly.pdbx_seq_one_letter_code
_entity_poly.pdbx_strand_id
1 'polypeptide(L)'
;MPSPDCTKILTEATIDNLNFQVTHNPFEPGTCILWFRDIRTHISFTALGKFSEFDKRKVLEFVVRYSTSSMLRRELEHRRFARKVEMMPPSYVEKIELASTRNREAAYRTLFNLDVAMSIDASELARRRKIMAKRFHPDAGGNTKAMSLINQAYDFLSEKASGD
;
A
#
# COMPACT_ATOMS: atom_id res chain seq x y z
N MET A 1 -27.49 -24.59 -1.04
CA MET A 1 -27.68 -23.12 -0.98
C MET A 1 -26.75 -22.50 -2.01
N PRO A 2 -27.24 -21.66 -2.94
CA PRO A 2 -26.34 -20.94 -3.84
C PRO A 2 -25.48 -19.99 -3.03
N SER A 3 -24.16 -20.02 -3.25
CA SER A 3 -23.22 -19.06 -2.67
C SER A 3 -23.66 -17.64 -3.04
N PRO A 4 -23.67 -16.68 -2.10
CA PRO A 4 -23.96 -15.30 -2.44
C PRO A 4 -23.01 -14.85 -3.54
N ASP A 5 -23.53 -14.14 -4.53
CA ASP A 5 -22.76 -13.62 -5.67
C ASP A 5 -21.79 -12.57 -5.13
N CYS A 6 -20.57 -13.01 -4.77
CA CYS A 6 -19.63 -12.22 -3.96
C CYS A 6 -19.05 -11.01 -4.70
N THR A 7 -19.38 -10.86 -5.98
CA THR A 7 -19.05 -9.73 -6.85
C THR A 7 -20.16 -8.67 -6.88
N LYS A 8 -21.32 -8.92 -6.27
CA LYS A 8 -22.44 -7.96 -6.24
C LYS A 8 -22.03 -6.70 -5.46
N ILE A 9 -22.08 -5.57 -6.14
CA ILE A 9 -21.84 -4.25 -5.55
C ILE A 9 -23.00 -3.91 -4.62
N LEU A 10 -22.68 -3.64 -3.36
CA LEU A 10 -23.62 -3.22 -2.31
C LEU A 10 -23.85 -1.71 -2.34
N THR A 11 -22.78 -0.95 -2.58
CA THR A 11 -22.84 0.49 -2.80
C THR A 11 -21.62 0.93 -3.59
N GLU A 12 -21.79 1.99 -4.36
CA GLU A 12 -20.71 2.72 -5.02
C GLU A 12 -20.82 4.20 -4.65
N ALA A 13 -19.68 4.88 -4.55
CA ALA A 13 -19.60 6.31 -4.33
C ALA A 13 -18.41 6.88 -5.10
N THR A 14 -18.60 8.06 -5.69
CA THR A 14 -17.53 8.80 -6.34
C THR A 14 -17.45 10.19 -5.72
N ILE A 15 -16.24 10.60 -5.30
CA ILE A 15 -15.95 11.94 -4.78
C ILE A 15 -14.70 12.44 -5.50
N ASP A 16 -14.85 13.51 -6.29
CA ASP A 16 -13.82 14.02 -7.19
C ASP A 16 -13.28 12.91 -8.11
N ASN A 17 -12.00 12.58 -7.99
CA ASN A 17 -11.32 11.54 -8.77
C ASN A 17 -11.25 10.19 -8.04
N LEU A 18 -11.88 10.08 -6.87
CA LEU A 18 -11.84 8.90 -6.01
C LEU A 18 -13.13 8.10 -6.20
N ASN A 19 -13.01 6.88 -6.69
CA ASN A 19 -14.13 5.96 -6.83
C ASN A 19 -14.00 4.84 -5.79
N PHE A 20 -15.10 4.56 -5.10
CA PHE A 20 -15.23 3.56 -4.05
C PHE A 20 -16.35 2.58 -4.39
N GLN A 21 -16.08 1.29 -4.20
CA GLN A 21 -17.08 0.23 -4.33
C GLN A 21 -17.09 -0.61 -3.07
N VAL A 22 -18.25 -1.10 -2.67
CA VAL A 22 -18.36 -2.08 -1.59
C VAL A 22 -18.96 -3.36 -2.14
N THR A 23 -18.34 -4.49 -1.85
CA THR A 23 -18.88 -5.82 -2.19
C THR A 23 -18.97 -6.66 -0.93
N HIS A 24 -19.74 -7.75 -0.98
CA HIS A 24 -19.59 -8.80 0.02
C HIS A 24 -18.17 -9.36 0.02
N ASN A 25 -17.69 -9.77 1.20
CA ASN A 25 -16.43 -10.48 1.29
C ASN A 25 -16.62 -11.95 0.88
N PRO A 26 -15.92 -12.43 -0.16
CA PRO A 26 -16.04 -13.82 -0.61
C PRO A 26 -15.50 -14.85 0.39
N PHE A 27 -14.64 -14.43 1.32
CA PHE A 27 -13.95 -15.35 2.23
C PHE A 27 -14.56 -15.38 3.63
N GLU A 28 -15.40 -14.40 3.99
CA GLU A 28 -15.91 -14.25 5.35
C GLU A 28 -17.37 -13.75 5.32
N PRO A 29 -18.35 -14.66 5.52
CA PRO A 29 -19.76 -14.35 5.49
C PRO A 29 -20.14 -13.22 6.44
N GLY A 30 -21.08 -12.36 6.02
CA GLY A 30 -21.55 -11.23 6.81
C GLY A 30 -20.67 -9.98 6.74
N THR A 31 -19.40 -10.10 6.33
CA THR A 31 -18.49 -8.94 6.18
C THR A 31 -18.52 -8.36 4.77
N CYS A 32 -18.04 -7.12 4.63
CA CYS A 32 -17.90 -6.47 3.32
C CYS A 32 -16.53 -5.82 3.13
N ILE A 33 -16.10 -5.74 1.87
CA ILE A 33 -14.83 -5.14 1.47
C ILE A 33 -15.14 -3.79 0.83
N LEU A 34 -14.49 -2.75 1.33
CA LEU A 34 -14.46 -1.45 0.66
C LEU A 34 -13.26 -1.44 -0.29
N TRP A 35 -13.53 -1.23 -1.55
CA TRP A 35 -12.59 -1.08 -2.65
C TRP A 35 -12.43 0.39 -3.01
N PHE A 36 -11.27 0.74 -3.54
CA PHE A 36 -10.91 2.10 -3.91
C PHE A 36 -10.05 2.11 -5.19
N ARG A 37 -10.28 3.12 -6.03
CA ARG A 37 -9.36 3.52 -7.11
C ARG A 37 -9.30 5.05 -7.22
N ASP A 38 -8.13 5.57 -7.54
CA ASP A 38 -7.98 6.94 -8.05
C ASP A 38 -8.00 6.89 -9.59
N ILE A 39 -8.97 7.57 -10.19
CA ILE A 39 -9.20 7.58 -11.64
C ILE A 39 -8.01 8.18 -12.39
N ARG A 40 -7.20 9.03 -11.74
CA ARG A 40 -6.04 9.69 -12.37
C ARG A 40 -4.83 8.78 -12.52
N THR A 41 -4.65 7.83 -11.61
CA THR A 41 -3.40 7.07 -11.48
C THR A 41 -3.57 5.55 -11.62
N HIS A 42 -4.80 5.02 -11.57
CA HIS A 42 -5.03 3.58 -11.50
C HIS A 42 -6.16 3.04 -12.39
N ILE A 43 -5.89 1.89 -13.01
CA ILE A 43 -6.78 1.19 -13.95
C ILE A 43 -7.70 0.18 -13.23
N SER A 44 -7.36 -0.25 -11.99
CA SER A 44 -8.09 -1.27 -11.22
C SER A 44 -8.40 -0.86 -9.78
N PHE A 45 -9.46 -1.46 -9.22
CA PHE A 45 -9.81 -1.32 -7.81
C PHE A 45 -8.84 -2.08 -6.92
N THR A 46 -8.48 -1.47 -5.78
CA THR A 46 -7.70 -2.10 -4.72
C THR A 46 -8.52 -2.12 -3.44
N ALA A 47 -8.39 -3.18 -2.63
CA ALA A 47 -9.10 -3.26 -1.35
C ALA A 47 -8.60 -2.13 -0.45
N LEU A 48 -9.49 -1.25 0.01
CA LEU A 48 -9.24 -0.16 0.97
C LEU A 48 -9.30 -0.65 2.43
N GLY A 49 -10.26 -1.53 2.72
CA GLY A 49 -10.47 -2.08 4.05
C GLY A 49 -11.64 -3.06 4.10
N LYS A 50 -11.93 -3.56 5.30
CA LYS A 50 -13.03 -4.49 5.59
C LYS A 50 -13.92 -3.88 6.69
N PHE A 51 -15.22 -4.08 6.57
CA PHE A 51 -16.19 -3.84 7.65
C PHE A 51 -16.78 -5.16 8.13
N SER A 52 -17.01 -5.29 9.43
CA SER A 52 -17.58 -6.50 10.03
C SER A 52 -19.01 -6.78 9.55
N GLU A 53 -19.72 -5.75 9.10
CA GLU A 53 -21.04 -5.82 8.50
C GLU A 53 -21.22 -4.66 7.51
N PHE A 54 -22.18 -4.80 6.59
CA PHE A 54 -22.54 -3.69 5.70
C PHE A 54 -23.49 -2.72 6.40
N ASP A 55 -22.96 -1.57 6.78
CA ASP A 55 -23.73 -0.40 7.23
C ASP A 55 -23.43 0.76 6.27
N LYS A 56 -24.41 1.11 5.42
CA LYS A 56 -24.25 2.13 4.40
C LYS A 56 -23.85 3.49 4.98
N ARG A 57 -24.33 3.86 6.17
CA ARG A 57 -24.01 5.14 6.81
C ARG A 57 -22.56 5.17 7.26
N LYS A 58 -22.10 4.12 7.96
CA LYS A 58 -20.69 4.00 8.40
C LYS A 58 -19.73 3.98 7.21
N VAL A 59 -20.10 3.28 6.13
CA VAL A 59 -19.31 3.24 4.89
C VAL A 59 -19.18 4.64 4.29
N LEU A 60 -20.30 5.36 4.11
CA LEU A 60 -20.27 6.70 3.52
C LEU A 60 -19.53 7.71 4.39
N GLU A 61 -19.69 7.63 5.71
CA GLU A 61 -18.93 8.45 6.65
C GLU A 61 -17.42 8.23 6.50
N PHE A 62 -16.99 6.96 6.41
CA PHE A 62 -15.59 6.65 6.16
C PHE A 62 -15.11 7.17 4.80
N VAL A 63 -15.90 6.99 3.74
CA VAL A 63 -15.56 7.48 2.39
C VAL A 63 -15.37 9.00 2.40
N VAL A 64 -16.28 9.76 3.02
CA VAL A 64 -16.16 11.22 3.14
C VAL A 64 -14.90 11.61 3.91
N ARG A 65 -14.63 10.95 5.05
CA ARG A 65 -13.43 11.20 5.84
C ARG A 65 -12.15 10.89 5.06
N TYR A 66 -12.13 9.79 4.30
CA TYR A 66 -11.00 9.41 3.47
C TYR A 66 -10.74 10.40 2.34
N SER A 67 -11.80 10.89 1.70
CA SER A 67 -11.70 11.87 0.61
C SER A 67 -11.25 13.26 1.09
N THR A 68 -11.61 13.64 2.32
CA THR A 68 -11.31 14.97 2.88
C THR A 68 -10.03 15.03 3.73
N SER A 69 -9.54 13.90 4.26
CA SER A 69 -8.37 13.88 5.15
C SER A 69 -7.13 13.26 4.50
N SER A 70 -6.17 14.11 4.12
CA SER A 70 -4.84 13.67 3.65
C SER A 70 -4.07 12.89 4.73
N MET A 71 -4.24 13.25 6.00
CA MET A 71 -3.64 12.56 7.14
C MET A 71 -4.14 11.12 7.27
N LEU A 72 -5.45 10.89 7.13
CA LEU A 72 -6.03 9.54 7.15
C LEU A 72 -5.49 8.68 6.00
N ARG A 73 -5.39 9.25 4.79
CA ARG A 73 -4.82 8.55 3.63
C ARG A 73 -3.38 8.13 3.88
N ARG A 74 -2.53 9.06 4.35
CA ARG A 74 -1.13 8.79 4.70
C ARG A 74 -1.01 7.71 5.77
N GLU A 75 -1.85 7.77 6.80
CA GLU A 75 -1.84 6.76 7.87
C GLU A 75 -2.25 5.37 7.35
N LEU A 76 -3.26 5.28 6.51
CA LEU A 76 -3.71 4.01 5.92
C LEU A 76 -2.65 3.43 4.98
N GLU A 77 -2.03 4.24 4.14
CA GLU A 77 -0.90 3.85 3.30
C GLU A 77 0.26 3.33 4.14
N HIS A 78 0.60 4.03 5.23
CA HIS A 78 1.63 3.59 6.16
C HIS A 78 1.32 2.22 6.77
N ARG A 79 0.09 2.01 7.27
CA ARG A 79 -0.35 0.72 7.83
C ARG A 79 -0.38 -0.41 6.78
N ARG A 80 -0.70 -0.09 5.52
CA ARG A 80 -0.63 -1.06 4.41
C ARG A 80 0.80 -1.46 4.11
N PHE A 81 1.69 -0.47 4.04
CA PHE A 81 3.10 -0.71 3.79
C PHE A 81 3.73 -1.54 4.93
N ALA A 82 3.44 -1.22 6.19
CA ALA A 82 3.89 -2.02 7.33
C ALA A 82 3.46 -3.50 7.22
N ARG A 83 2.17 -3.76 6.93
CA ARG A 83 1.67 -5.12 6.72
C ARG A 83 2.33 -5.81 5.52
N LYS A 84 2.53 -5.10 4.41
CA LYS A 84 3.26 -5.61 3.23
C LYS A 84 4.67 -6.06 3.61
N VAL A 85 5.38 -5.27 4.42
CA VAL A 85 6.73 -5.57 4.91
C VAL A 85 6.72 -6.76 5.88
N GLU A 86 5.75 -6.86 6.79
CA GLU A 86 5.61 -7.99 7.69
C GLU A 86 5.39 -9.31 6.94
N MET A 87 4.55 -9.27 5.89
CA MET A 87 4.25 -10.42 5.04
C MET A 87 5.31 -10.68 3.96
N MET A 88 6.34 -9.84 3.88
CA MET A 88 7.38 -9.95 2.86
C MET A 88 8.28 -11.16 3.15
N PRO A 89 8.42 -12.11 2.20
CA PRO A 89 9.35 -13.21 2.38
C PRO A 89 10.79 -12.70 2.35
N PRO A 90 11.73 -13.29 3.11
CA PRO A 90 13.15 -12.89 3.08
C PRO A 90 13.77 -12.87 1.67
N SER A 91 13.34 -13.79 0.80
CA SER A 91 13.79 -13.90 -0.58
C SER A 91 13.29 -12.77 -1.50
N TYR A 92 12.37 -11.91 -1.04
CA TYR A 92 11.92 -10.76 -1.81
C TYR A 92 13.06 -9.76 -2.05
N VAL A 93 13.90 -9.55 -1.03
CA VAL A 93 15.01 -8.59 -1.11
C VAL A 93 16.09 -9.10 -2.08
N GLU A 94 16.33 -10.41 -2.11
CA GLU A 94 17.24 -11.07 -3.07
C GLU A 94 16.75 -10.90 -4.52
N LYS A 95 15.44 -10.97 -4.77
CA LYS A 95 14.86 -10.72 -6.10
C LYS A 95 15.09 -9.29 -6.59
N ILE A 96 15.02 -8.30 -5.68
CA ILE A 96 15.30 -6.90 -6.00
C ILE A 96 16.78 -6.70 -6.33
N GLU A 97 17.67 -7.37 -5.62
CA GLU A 97 19.11 -7.36 -5.91
C GLU A 97 19.41 -7.91 -7.31
N LEU A 98 18.77 -9.03 -7.70
CA LEU A 98 18.93 -9.62 -9.03
C LEU A 98 18.35 -8.76 -10.17
N ALA A 99 17.29 -7.99 -9.89
CA ALA A 99 16.69 -7.06 -10.86
C ALA A 99 17.54 -5.80 -11.11
N SER A 100 18.60 -5.57 -10.31
CA SER A 100 19.29 -4.28 -10.15
C SER A 100 20.13 -3.80 -11.34
N THR A 101 20.35 -4.60 -12.39
CA THR A 101 21.26 -4.22 -13.50
C THR A 101 20.61 -3.47 -14.66
N ARG A 102 19.29 -3.59 -14.89
CA ARG A 102 18.64 -2.96 -16.06
C ARG A 102 17.58 -1.91 -15.72
N ASN A 103 17.03 -1.90 -14.50
CA ASN A 103 16.05 -0.90 -14.06
C ASN A 103 16.06 -0.70 -12.52
N ARG A 104 17.22 -0.27 -11.99
CA ARG A 104 17.47 -0.16 -10.55
C ARG A 104 16.51 0.79 -9.85
N GLU A 105 16.18 1.92 -10.46
CA GLU A 105 15.26 2.90 -9.89
C GLU A 105 13.85 2.32 -9.73
N ALA A 106 13.29 1.68 -10.76
CA ALA A 106 11.97 1.09 -10.66
C ALA A 106 11.92 0.02 -9.57
N ALA A 107 12.95 -0.83 -9.46
CA ALA A 107 13.02 -1.85 -8.42
C ALA A 107 13.04 -1.23 -7.00
N TYR A 108 13.78 -0.14 -6.80
CA TYR A 108 13.79 0.58 -5.52
C TYR A 108 12.47 1.28 -5.23
N ARG A 109 11.83 1.89 -6.25
CA ARG A 109 10.48 2.46 -6.10
C ARG A 109 9.49 1.37 -5.71
N THR A 110 9.55 0.19 -6.30
CA THR A 110 8.69 -0.95 -5.92
C THR A 110 8.95 -1.42 -4.49
N LEU A 111 10.21 -1.55 -4.09
CA LEU A 111 10.59 -1.92 -2.73
C LEU A 111 9.98 -0.96 -1.70
N PHE A 112 10.04 0.34 -1.98
CA PHE A 112 9.46 1.38 -1.14
C PHE A 112 7.99 1.67 -1.44
N ASN A 113 7.32 0.94 -2.34
CA ASN A 113 5.92 1.15 -2.73
C ASN A 113 5.62 2.58 -3.29
N LEU A 114 6.53 3.09 -4.12
CA LEU A 114 6.51 4.40 -4.77
C LEU A 114 6.21 4.30 -6.28
N ASP A 115 5.72 3.15 -6.74
CA ASP A 115 5.51 2.84 -8.17
C ASP A 115 4.59 3.82 -8.90
N VAL A 116 3.74 4.52 -8.13
CA VAL A 116 2.67 5.39 -8.65
C VAL A 116 2.90 6.87 -8.31
N ALA A 117 3.86 7.16 -7.42
CA ALA A 117 4.12 8.53 -7.00
C ALA A 117 5.02 9.20 -8.04
N MET A 118 4.60 10.35 -8.59
CA MET A 118 5.44 11.11 -9.53
C MET A 118 6.70 11.68 -8.85
N SER A 119 6.57 12.14 -7.61
CA SER A 119 7.67 12.66 -6.78
C SER A 119 7.90 11.82 -5.54
N ILE A 120 9.13 11.87 -5.01
CA ILE A 120 9.53 11.15 -3.80
C ILE A 120 9.43 12.12 -2.62
N ASP A 121 8.48 11.87 -1.70
CA ASP A 121 8.43 12.57 -0.42
C ASP A 121 9.50 12.00 0.52
N ALA A 122 10.54 12.81 0.79
CA ALA A 122 11.67 12.42 1.64
C ALA A 122 11.24 12.00 3.06
N SER A 123 10.20 12.65 3.61
CA SER A 123 9.70 12.34 4.95
C SER A 123 9.04 10.95 4.98
N GLU A 124 8.27 10.62 3.95
CA GLU A 124 7.63 9.32 3.80
C GLU A 124 8.66 8.23 3.49
N LEU A 125 9.66 8.52 2.64
CA LEU A 125 10.77 7.62 2.35
C LEU A 125 11.52 7.22 3.63
N ALA A 126 11.88 8.20 4.47
CA ALA A 126 12.55 7.95 5.76
C ALA A 126 11.68 7.10 6.70
N ARG A 127 10.36 7.35 6.71
CA ARG A 127 9.41 6.58 7.52
C ARG A 127 9.28 5.13 7.04
N ARG A 128 9.25 4.90 5.73
CA ARG A 128 9.22 3.55 5.13
C ARG A 128 10.51 2.78 5.39
N ARG A 129 11.68 3.45 5.33
CA ARG A 129 12.96 2.85 5.75
C ARG A 129 12.90 2.35 7.20
N LYS A 130 12.37 3.16 8.13
CA LYS A 130 12.23 2.76 9.54
C LYS A 130 11.36 1.52 9.71
N ILE A 131 10.28 1.38 8.94
CA ILE A 131 9.45 0.16 8.94
C ILE A 131 10.28 -1.05 8.49
N MET A 132 10.98 -0.94 7.37
CA MET A 132 11.78 -2.05 6.85
C MET A 132 12.92 -2.44 7.80
N ALA A 133 13.58 -1.47 8.42
CA ALA A 133 14.61 -1.72 9.43
C ALA A 133 14.07 -2.57 10.59
N LYS A 134 12.87 -2.28 11.11
CA LYS A 134 12.27 -3.08 12.18
C LYS A 134 12.11 -4.57 11.83
N ARG A 135 11.99 -4.91 10.55
CA ARG A 135 11.82 -6.29 10.07
C ARG A 135 13.12 -6.95 9.63
N PHE A 136 13.98 -6.21 8.93
CA PHE A 136 15.14 -6.75 8.22
C PHE A 136 16.49 -6.44 8.89
N HIS A 137 16.52 -5.65 9.96
CA HIS A 137 17.76 -5.38 10.70
C HIS A 137 18.31 -6.67 11.35
N PRO A 138 19.63 -6.91 11.33
CA PRO A 138 20.25 -8.08 11.95
C PRO A 138 19.86 -8.28 13.42
N ASP A 139 19.82 -7.20 14.20
CA ASP A 139 19.42 -7.22 15.62
C ASP A 139 17.98 -7.69 15.85
N ALA A 140 17.11 -7.59 14.84
CA ALA A 140 15.73 -8.08 14.88
C ALA A 140 15.58 -9.50 14.29
N GLY A 141 16.70 -10.21 14.09
CA GLY A 141 16.73 -11.52 13.42
C GLY A 141 16.65 -11.43 11.89
N GLY A 142 16.90 -10.25 11.33
CA GLY A 142 16.95 -10.01 9.88
C GLY A 142 18.32 -10.38 9.26
N ASN A 143 18.56 -9.90 8.04
CA ASN A 143 19.76 -10.22 7.27
C ASN A 143 20.52 -8.94 6.92
N THR A 144 21.82 -8.92 7.24
CA THR A 144 22.72 -7.78 6.95
C THR A 144 22.72 -7.39 5.48
N LYS A 145 22.66 -8.37 4.56
CA LYS A 145 22.58 -8.11 3.11
C LYS A 145 21.29 -7.39 2.75
N ALA A 146 20.16 -7.85 3.30
CA ALA A 146 18.87 -7.23 3.06
C ALA A 146 18.83 -5.79 3.58
N MET A 147 19.34 -5.56 4.79
CA MET A 147 19.43 -4.23 5.38
C MET A 147 20.38 -3.31 4.57
N SER A 148 21.48 -3.84 4.05
CA SER A 148 22.39 -3.10 3.16
C SER A 148 21.69 -2.67 1.88
N LEU A 149 20.92 -3.56 1.23
CA LEU A 149 20.17 -3.22 0.03
C LEU A 149 19.10 -2.16 0.31
N ILE A 150 18.40 -2.26 1.45
CA ILE A 150 17.41 -1.26 1.88
C ILE A 150 18.06 0.11 2.07
N ASN A 151 19.25 0.17 2.68
CA ASN A 151 20.00 1.42 2.84
C ASN A 151 20.45 1.98 1.49
N GLN A 152 21.02 1.16 0.61
CA GLN A 152 21.41 1.60 -0.75
C GLN A 152 20.22 2.16 -1.54
N ALA A 153 19.07 1.48 -1.46
CA ALA A 153 17.84 1.94 -2.11
C ALA A 153 17.33 3.26 -1.51
N TYR A 154 17.42 3.41 -0.18
CA TYR A 154 17.07 4.66 0.50
C TYR A 154 17.97 5.81 0.08
N ASP A 155 19.29 5.62 0.08
CA ASP A 155 20.25 6.66 -0.27
C ASP A 155 20.04 7.12 -1.72
N PHE A 156 19.90 6.16 -2.65
CA PHE A 156 19.62 6.45 -4.06
C PHE A 156 18.32 7.26 -4.27
N LEU A 157 17.23 6.86 -3.60
CA LEU A 157 15.95 7.56 -3.72
C LEU A 157 15.97 8.92 -2.99
N SER A 158 16.76 9.07 -1.93
CA SER A 158 16.90 10.33 -1.19
C SER A 158 17.70 11.36 -1.97
N GLU A 159 18.77 10.94 -2.66
CA GLU A 159 19.52 11.79 -3.59
C GLU A 159 18.61 12.30 -4.71
N LYS A 160 17.78 11.42 -5.28
CA LYS A 160 16.79 11.79 -6.30
C LYS A 160 15.74 12.77 -5.77
N ALA A 161 15.26 12.57 -4.54
CA ALA A 161 14.32 13.49 -3.91
C ALA A 161 14.92 14.88 -3.60
N SER A 162 16.24 15.00 -3.56
CA SER A 162 16.96 16.25 -3.26
C SER A 162 17.47 16.98 -4.51
N GLY A 163 17.49 16.29 -5.67
CA GLY A 163 17.97 16.82 -6.94
C GLY A 163 16.87 17.29 -7.91
N ASP A 164 15.61 17.12 -7.54
CA ASP A 164 14.43 17.74 -8.15
C ASP A 164 14.05 19.02 -7.39
#